data_AF-A0A832GPP2-F1
#
_entry.id   AF-A0A832GPP2-F1
#
_cell.length_a   1.000
_cell.length_b   1.000
_cell.length_c   1.000
_cell.angle_alpha   90.00
_cell.angle_beta   90.00
_cell.angle_gamma   90.00
#
_symmetry.space_group_name_H-M   'P 1'
#
loop_
_entity.id
_entity.type
_entity.pdbx_description
1 polymer ?
#
loop_
_entity_poly.entity_id
_entity_poly.type
_entity_poly.pdbx_seq_one_letter_code
_entity_poly.pdbx_strand_id
1 'polypeptide(L)'
;METKLNSENASIKILRETKSLCPICLQVVPAKIFADENNIVKIGKSCATHGYFEDTYTFSKLDKYLWAEKYAYEGTKIKNPRTNTVKGCPYDCGICPQHKSHTVLAIIDVTNRCNLKCPICFANAATAGYIYEPTKE
;
A
#
# COMPACT_ATOMS: atom_id res chain seq x y z
N MET A 1 -37.66 -8.26 -33.97
CA MET A 1 -37.43 -9.28 -32.92
C MET A 1 -36.51 -8.64 -31.91
N GLU A 2 -37.14 -8.12 -30.85
CA GLU A 2 -36.52 -7.35 -29.79
C GLU A 2 -35.60 -8.26 -28.95
N THR A 3 -34.39 -7.80 -28.65
CA THR A 3 -33.73 -8.13 -27.38
C THR A 3 -33.30 -6.83 -26.73
N LYS A 4 -34.21 -6.31 -25.92
CA LYS A 4 -34.01 -5.22 -24.96
C LYS A 4 -32.81 -5.57 -24.07
N LEU A 5 -31.71 -4.83 -24.19
CA LEU A 5 -30.77 -4.67 -23.08
C LEU A 5 -31.39 -3.65 -22.12
N ASN A 6 -32.35 -4.11 -21.33
CA ASN A 6 -32.64 -3.49 -20.05
C ASN A 6 -31.72 -4.17 -19.02
N SER A 7 -30.75 -3.44 -18.52
CA SER A 7 -30.33 -3.60 -17.13
C SER A 7 -30.08 -2.21 -16.57
N GLU A 8 -30.92 -1.90 -15.60
CA GLU A 8 -31.21 -0.61 -15.01
C GLU A 8 -29.99 0.11 -14.42
N ASN A 9 -30.13 1.44 -14.34
CA ASN A 9 -29.16 2.36 -13.73
C ASN A 9 -28.87 2.03 -12.27
N ALA A 10 -27.77 1.32 -12.07
CA ALA A 10 -26.97 1.35 -10.87
C ALA A 10 -26.01 2.54 -10.98
N SER A 11 -26.30 3.69 -10.36
CA SER A 11 -25.38 4.84 -10.41
C SER A 11 -24.12 4.55 -9.58
N ILE A 12 -23.14 3.88 -10.18
CA ILE A 12 -21.83 3.62 -9.59
C ILE A 12 -21.16 4.97 -9.33
N LYS A 13 -21.02 5.32 -8.06
CA LYS A 13 -20.35 6.56 -7.66
C LYS A 13 -18.85 6.32 -7.57
N ILE A 14 -18.10 6.83 -8.55
CA ILE A 14 -16.63 6.84 -8.50
C ILE A 14 -16.19 7.76 -7.37
N LEU A 15 -15.42 7.23 -6.42
CA LEU A 15 -14.89 7.96 -5.27
C LEU A 15 -13.48 8.47 -5.54
N ARG A 16 -12.63 7.65 -6.18
CA ARG A 16 -11.22 7.99 -6.44
C ARG A 16 -10.65 7.17 -7.59
N GLU A 17 -9.82 7.79 -8.41
CA GLU A 17 -8.98 7.07 -9.37
C GLU A 17 -7.58 6.84 -8.78
N THR A 18 -7.04 5.65 -9.00
CA THR A 18 -5.75 5.23 -8.44
C THR A 18 -5.08 4.20 -9.37
N LYS A 19 -3.93 3.69 -8.96
CA LYS A 19 -3.27 2.54 -9.59
C LYS A 19 -3.25 1.39 -8.59
N SER A 20 -3.32 0.16 -9.10
CA SER A 20 -3.22 -1.06 -8.31
C SER A 20 -2.31 -2.06 -9.03
N LEU A 21 -2.13 -3.25 -8.44
CA LEU A 21 -1.39 -4.34 -9.04
C LEU A 21 -2.35 -5.41 -9.57
N CYS A 22 -2.06 -5.96 -10.74
CA CYS A 22 -2.75 -7.15 -11.22
C CYS A 22 -2.44 -8.33 -10.28
N PRO A 23 -3.45 -9.09 -9.82
CA PRO A 23 -3.23 -10.20 -8.89
C PRO A 23 -2.47 -11.38 -9.52
N ILE A 24 -2.35 -11.43 -10.85
CA ILE A 24 -1.69 -12.52 -11.57
C ILE A 24 -0.26 -12.11 -11.98
N CYS A 25 -0.10 -11.02 -12.73
CA CYS A 25 1.22 -10.60 -13.23
C CYS A 25 1.92 -9.50 -12.44
N LEU A 26 1.28 -8.95 -11.39
CA LEU A 26 1.82 -7.88 -10.56
C LEU A 26 2.25 -6.61 -11.34
N GLN A 27 1.70 -6.41 -12.54
CA GLN A 27 1.86 -5.19 -13.30
C GLN A 27 0.99 -4.08 -12.71
N VAL A 28 1.48 -2.84 -12.78
CA VAL A 28 0.72 -1.66 -12.38
C VAL A 28 -0.40 -1.42 -13.38
N VAL A 29 -1.63 -1.41 -12.90
CA VAL A 29 -2.85 -1.26 -13.70
C VAL A 29 -3.70 -0.09 -13.19
N PRO A 30 -4.48 0.58 -14.07
CA PRO A 30 -5.44 1.58 -13.63
C PRO A 30 -6.51 0.93 -12.74
N ALA A 31 -6.88 1.62 -11.67
CA ALA A 31 -7.90 1.16 -10.75
C ALA A 31 -8.81 2.32 -10.32
N LYS A 32 -10.08 2.00 -10.04
CA LYS A 32 -11.08 2.95 -9.57
C LYS A 32 -11.68 2.44 -8.28
N ILE A 33 -11.73 3.31 -7.27
CA ILE A 33 -12.46 3.07 -6.04
C ILE A 33 -13.86 3.66 -6.25
N PHE A 34 -14.90 2.87 -6.01
CA PHE A 34 -16.28 3.28 -6.19
C PHE A 34 -17.18 2.68 -5.11
N ALA A 35 -18.34 3.31 -4.90
CA ALA A 35 -19.42 2.73 -4.11
C ALA A 35 -20.46 2.09 -5.05
N ASP A 36 -20.84 0.86 -4.75
CA ASP A 36 -21.95 0.19 -5.42
C ASP A 36 -23.32 0.68 -4.90
N GLU A 37 -24.40 0.14 -5.45
CA GLU A 37 -25.78 0.48 -5.08
C GLU A 37 -26.09 0.25 -3.59
N ASN A 38 -25.38 -0.69 -2.95
CA ASN A 38 -25.53 -1.02 -1.54
C ASN A 38 -24.61 -0.18 -0.63
N ASN A 39 -23.99 0.88 -1.18
CA ASN A 39 -22.98 1.71 -0.51
C ASN A 39 -21.76 0.90 -0.05
N ILE A 40 -21.47 -0.21 -0.73
CA ILE A 40 -20.26 -1.00 -0.48
C ILE A 40 -19.13 -0.43 -1.32
N VAL A 41 -18.04 -0.04 -0.67
CA VAL A 41 -16.86 0.51 -1.32
C VAL A 41 -15.99 -0.63 -1.86
N LYS A 42 -15.75 -0.59 -3.16
CA LYS A 42 -14.98 -1.58 -3.91
C LYS A 42 -13.88 -0.92 -4.72
N ILE A 43 -12.90 -1.71 -5.13
CA ILE A 43 -11.86 -1.31 -6.07
C ILE A 43 -11.94 -2.19 -7.32
N GLY A 44 -12.16 -1.55 -8.47
CA GLY A 44 -12.11 -2.18 -9.79
C GLY A 44 -10.76 -1.93 -10.43
N LYS A 45 -10.12 -2.97 -10.97
CA LYS A 45 -8.81 -2.89 -11.65
C LYS A 45 -8.87 -3.62 -12.99
N SER A 46 -8.34 -2.99 -14.03
CA SER A 46 -8.39 -3.52 -15.40
C SER A 46 -6.99 -3.84 -15.92
N CYS A 47 -6.69 -5.11 -16.11
CA CYS A 47 -5.45 -5.58 -16.71
C CYS A 47 -5.68 -5.93 -18.18
N ALA A 48 -4.84 -5.43 -19.09
CA ALA A 48 -4.95 -5.70 -20.52
C ALA A 48 -4.82 -7.20 -20.87
N THR A 49 -4.10 -7.98 -20.05
CA THR A 49 -3.85 -9.40 -20.30
C THR A 49 -4.78 -10.34 -19.52
N HIS A 50 -5.18 -9.96 -18.30
CA HIS A 50 -5.93 -10.83 -17.38
C HIS A 50 -7.37 -10.39 -17.13
N GLY A 51 -7.81 -9.28 -17.74
CA GLY A 51 -9.18 -8.79 -17.62
C GLY A 51 -9.43 -7.90 -16.41
N TYR A 52 -10.71 -7.79 -16.06
CA TYR A 52 -11.21 -6.96 -14.96
C TYR A 52 -11.29 -7.77 -13.66
N PHE A 53 -10.91 -7.13 -12.57
CA PHE A 53 -11.04 -7.67 -11.23
C PHE A 53 -11.70 -6.63 -10.34
N GLU A 54 -12.51 -7.12 -9.40
CA GLU A 54 -13.21 -6.31 -8.42
C GLU A 54 -13.02 -6.94 -7.05
N ASP A 55 -12.59 -6.12 -6.10
CA ASP A 55 -12.38 -6.52 -4.71
C ASP A 55 -13.08 -5.54 -3.75
N THR A 56 -13.48 -6.03 -2.58
CA THR A 56 -13.97 -5.15 -1.50
C THR A 56 -12.80 -4.34 -0.94
N TYR A 57 -12.98 -3.04 -0.75
CA TYR A 57 -11.92 -2.15 -0.27
C TYR A 57 -11.93 -2.01 1.27
N THR A 58 -10.79 -1.63 1.87
CA THR A 58 -10.51 -1.67 3.33
C THR A 58 -11.60 -1.04 4.22
N PHE A 59 -12.27 0.02 3.76
CA PHE A 59 -13.45 0.60 4.40
C PHE A 59 -14.71 0.29 3.58
N SER A 60 -15.19 -0.95 3.70
CA SER A 60 -16.26 -1.47 2.85
C SER A 60 -17.58 -0.72 2.93
N LYS A 61 -17.85 0.05 4.00
CA LYS A 61 -19.02 0.92 4.07
C LYS A 61 -18.65 2.37 3.70
N LEU A 62 -19.51 3.02 2.89
CA LEU A 62 -19.26 4.37 2.40
C LEU A 62 -19.06 5.41 3.52
N ASP A 63 -19.82 5.34 4.61
CA ASP A 63 -19.70 6.23 5.77
C ASP A 63 -18.31 6.14 6.42
N LYS A 64 -17.80 4.91 6.60
CA LYS A 64 -16.46 4.65 7.13
C LYS A 64 -15.36 5.09 6.19
N TYR A 65 -15.53 4.88 4.88
CA TYR A 65 -14.60 5.37 3.87
C TYR A 65 -14.48 6.90 3.94
N LEU A 66 -15.61 7.60 3.94
CA LEU A 66 -15.64 9.06 4.02
C LEU A 66 -15.09 9.59 5.36
N TRP A 67 -15.31 8.87 6.47
CA TRP A 67 -14.68 9.18 7.74
C TRP A 67 -13.15 9.05 7.65
N ALA A 68 -12.65 7.94 7.11
CA ALA A 68 -11.21 7.68 6.98
C ALA A 68 -10.49 8.69 6.07
N GLU A 69 -11.14 9.10 4.97
CA GLU A 69 -10.59 10.10 4.04
C GLU A 69 -10.32 11.45 4.71
N LYS A 70 -11.02 11.80 5.80
CA LYS A 70 -10.75 13.04 6.58
C LYS A 70 -9.35 13.05 7.21
N TYR A 71 -8.77 11.88 7.42
CA TYR A 71 -7.44 11.70 7.99
C TYR A 71 -6.38 11.41 6.93
N ALA A 72 -6.75 11.36 5.65
CA ALA A 72 -5.80 11.17 4.56
C ALA A 72 -4.90 12.42 4.45
N TYR A 73 -3.62 12.23 4.73
CA TYR A 73 -2.60 13.26 4.59
C TYR A 73 -1.45 12.75 3.74
N GLU A 74 -1.15 13.45 2.65
CA GLU A 74 0.04 13.14 1.86
C GLU A 74 1.28 13.73 2.52
N GLY A 75 2.22 12.86 2.89
CA GLY A 75 3.51 13.30 3.40
C GLY A 75 4.34 14.03 2.33
N THR A 76 5.33 14.78 2.79
CA THR A 76 6.30 15.45 1.92
C THR A 76 7.39 14.47 1.48
N LYS A 77 8.05 14.75 0.35
CA LYS A 77 9.19 13.94 -0.09
C LYS A 77 10.34 14.05 0.91
N ILE A 78 11.05 12.94 1.09
CA ILE A 78 12.29 12.90 1.86
C ILE A 78 13.39 13.74 1.22
N LYS A 79 14.24 14.37 2.04
CA LYS A 79 15.38 15.18 1.56
C LYS A 79 16.63 14.35 1.23
N ASN A 80 16.74 13.13 1.77
CA ASN A 80 17.92 12.26 1.64
C ASN A 80 17.59 10.88 1.02
N PRO A 81 17.04 10.81 -0.20
CA PRO A 81 16.79 9.52 -0.84
C PRO A 81 18.07 8.68 -0.91
N ARG A 82 17.97 7.40 -0.56
CA ARG A 82 19.06 6.41 -0.61
C ARG A 82 19.15 5.68 -1.96
N THR A 83 18.20 5.92 -2.84
CA THR A 83 18.07 5.24 -4.14
C THR A 83 17.72 6.26 -5.23
N ASN A 84 17.95 5.86 -6.49
CA ASN A 84 17.55 6.63 -7.67
C ASN A 84 16.24 6.09 -8.25
N THR A 85 15.50 6.92 -8.98
CA THR A 85 14.32 6.48 -9.74
C THR A 85 14.78 5.91 -11.10
N VAL A 86 14.55 4.62 -11.35
CA VAL A 86 14.92 3.91 -12.58
C VAL A 86 13.69 3.30 -13.26
N LYS A 87 12.90 2.50 -12.54
CA LYS A 87 11.68 1.82 -13.04
C LYS A 87 10.37 2.44 -12.55
N GLY A 88 10.44 3.40 -11.62
CA GLY A 88 9.30 4.09 -11.01
C GLY A 88 8.69 3.34 -9.83
N CYS A 89 7.72 3.97 -9.16
CA CYS A 89 6.93 3.34 -8.09
C CYS A 89 5.95 2.30 -8.69
N PRO A 90 5.89 1.06 -8.17
CA PRO A 90 6.49 0.54 -6.93
C PRO A 90 7.80 -0.25 -7.11
N TYR A 91 8.37 -0.31 -8.32
CA TYR A 91 9.54 -1.15 -8.62
C TYR A 91 10.85 -0.63 -8.01
N ASP A 92 10.95 0.67 -7.75
CA ASP A 92 12.08 1.29 -7.02
C ASP A 92 11.71 1.62 -5.56
N CYS A 93 10.75 0.90 -4.96
CA CYS A 93 10.27 1.24 -3.63
C CYS A 93 11.34 0.97 -2.55
N GLY A 94 11.53 1.97 -1.68
CA GLY A 94 12.55 2.07 -0.64
C GLY A 94 12.57 3.52 -0.14
N ILE A 95 13.71 3.99 0.39
CA ILE A 95 13.94 5.42 0.66
C ILE A 95 14.25 6.13 -0.68
N CYS A 96 13.28 6.15 -1.60
CA CYS A 96 13.43 6.67 -2.97
C CYS A 96 12.94 8.13 -3.10
N PRO A 97 13.24 8.84 -4.20
CA PRO A 97 12.87 10.26 -4.36
C PRO A 97 11.35 10.51 -4.40
N GLN A 98 10.54 9.48 -4.66
CA GLN A 98 9.07 9.55 -4.58
C GLN A 98 8.50 9.10 -3.23
N HIS A 99 9.34 8.67 -2.29
CA HIS A 99 8.91 8.22 -0.98
C HIS A 99 8.38 9.40 -0.15
N LYS A 100 7.08 9.34 0.17
CA LYS A 100 6.37 10.38 0.94
C LYS A 100 6.18 10.01 2.41
N SER A 101 6.33 8.73 2.77
CA SER A 101 6.23 8.28 4.16
C SER A 101 7.52 8.62 4.89
N HIS A 102 7.43 9.29 6.03
CA HIS A 102 8.60 9.54 6.88
C HIS A 102 8.78 8.40 7.88
N THR A 103 9.97 8.30 8.49
CA THR A 103 10.22 7.36 9.57
C THR A 103 9.30 7.64 10.75
N VAL A 104 8.32 6.77 10.99
CA VAL A 104 7.38 6.88 12.11
C VAL A 104 8.00 6.38 13.42
N LEU A 105 8.75 5.28 13.35
CA LEU A 105 9.49 4.71 14.47
C LEU A 105 10.88 4.28 13.96
N ALA A 106 11.93 4.81 14.57
CA ALA A 106 13.29 4.37 14.35
C ALA A 106 13.71 3.42 15.47
N ILE A 107 14.20 2.25 15.12
CA ILE A 107 14.78 1.29 16.06
C ILE A 107 16.27 1.21 15.72
N ILE A 108 17.12 1.51 16.69
CA ILE A 108 18.58 1.47 16.55
C ILE A 108 19.11 0.49 17.59
N ASP A 109 19.66 -0.61 17.09
CA ASP A 109 20.31 -1.61 17.94
C ASP A 109 21.74 -1.16 18.23
N VAL A 110 21.97 -0.61 19.43
CA VAL A 110 23.28 -0.11 19.87
C VAL A 110 24.23 -1.22 20.31
N THR A 111 23.70 -2.41 20.62
CA THR A 111 24.45 -3.63 20.95
C THR A 111 23.56 -4.83 20.66
N ASN A 112 24.17 -5.96 20.33
CA ASN A 112 23.46 -7.24 20.19
C ASN A 112 23.63 -8.14 21.43
N ARG A 113 24.02 -7.59 22.59
CA ARG A 113 24.06 -8.30 23.88
C ARG A 113 22.69 -8.79 24.34
N CYS A 114 21.62 -8.14 23.92
CA CYS A 114 20.30 -8.73 24.03
C CYS A 114 20.27 -9.97 23.14
N ASN A 115 20.12 -11.16 23.73
CA ASN A 115 20.10 -12.40 22.95
C ASN A 115 18.88 -12.51 22.02
N LEU A 116 17.95 -11.54 22.09
CA LEU A 116 16.79 -11.34 21.21
C LEU A 116 16.02 -12.64 20.88
N LYS A 117 16.04 -13.61 21.81
CA LYS A 117 15.28 -14.87 21.74
C LYS A 117 13.89 -14.77 22.36
N CYS A 118 13.47 -13.57 22.73
CA CYS A 118 12.10 -13.35 23.17
C CYS A 118 11.15 -13.78 22.04
N PRO A 119 10.06 -14.50 22.34
CA PRO A 119 9.10 -14.98 21.33
C PRO A 119 8.45 -13.86 20.51
N ILE A 120 8.61 -12.60 20.94
CA ILE A 120 8.08 -11.39 20.29
C ILE A 120 9.16 -10.55 19.58
N CYS A 121 10.40 -11.02 19.47
CA CYS A 121 11.47 -10.20 18.91
C CYS A 121 11.46 -10.20 17.37
N PHE A 122 11.22 -9.03 16.77
CA PHE A 122 11.23 -8.82 15.32
C PHE A 122 12.63 -8.55 14.72
N ALA A 123 13.66 -8.37 15.54
CA ALA A 123 14.98 -7.89 15.12
C ALA A 123 16.03 -9.00 14.86
N ASN A 124 15.80 -10.24 15.31
CA ASN A 124 16.65 -11.42 15.06
C ASN A 124 18.19 -11.19 15.20
N ALA A 125 18.65 -10.39 16.16
CA ALA A 125 20.08 -10.06 16.27
C ALA A 125 20.97 -11.25 16.70
N ALA A 126 20.39 -12.34 17.19
CA ALA A 126 21.12 -13.56 17.55
C ALA A 126 21.83 -14.24 16.36
N THR A 127 21.45 -13.89 15.12
CA THR A 127 22.03 -14.48 13.90
C THR A 127 23.39 -13.88 13.52
N ALA A 128 23.84 -12.79 14.17
CA ALA A 128 25.05 -12.09 13.77
C ALA A 128 26.36 -12.89 13.96
N GLY A 129 26.41 -13.83 14.91
CA GLY A 129 27.59 -14.67 15.15
C GLY A 129 28.78 -14.00 15.87
N TYR A 130 28.67 -12.72 16.23
CA TYR A 130 29.64 -11.98 17.05
C TYR A 130 28.91 -11.04 18.02
N ILE A 131 29.58 -10.53 19.05
CA ILE A 131 29.00 -9.51 19.95
C ILE A 131 29.49 -8.12 19.51
N TYR A 132 28.55 -7.23 19.20
CA TYR A 132 28.80 -5.81 18.93
C TYR A 132 28.68 -5.00 20.21
N GLU A 133 29.77 -4.35 20.59
CA GLU A 133 29.87 -3.42 21.72
C GLU A 133 30.49 -2.10 21.23
N PRO A 134 29.76 -0.98 21.30
CA PRO A 134 30.31 0.32 20.94
C PRO A 134 31.40 0.73 21.93
N THR A 135 32.47 1.34 21.42
CA THR A 135 33.50 1.99 22.24
C THR A 135 32.93 3.25 22.88
N LYS A 136 33.46 3.65 24.04
CA LYS A 136 32.98 4.82 24.81
C LYS A 136 33.49 6.17 24.26
N GLU A 137 34.11 6.16 23.10
CA GLU A 137 34.78 7.31 22.47
C GLU A 137 33.85 8.02 21.49
#